data_AF-A0A090T7G0-F1
#
_entry.id   AF-A0A090T7G0-F1
#
_cell.length_a   1.000
_cell.length_b   1.000
_cell.length_c   1.000
_cell.angle_alpha   90.00
_cell.angle_beta   90.00
_cell.angle_gamma   90.00
#
_symmetry.space_group_name_H-M   'P 1'
#
loop_
_entity.id
_entity.type
_entity.pdbx_description
1 polymer ?
#
loop_
_entity_poly.entity_id
_entity_poly.type
_entity_poly.pdbx_seq_one_letter_code
_entity_poly.pdbx_strand_id
1 'polypeptide(L)'
;MTLFGLTYIYDVALNLVIRTLLTEHLPSALNDALVNSYDINQLLAYSESTIKSWIESAQLFSLFNLPLISHIEVLEISLTSANSADSAGLLFKLGNEQYAMDWKVTAPISDLSLVLMIVISIVSANFMYCIVQRTASERKPAQHRATSDVEYPNQPSVIPGESTATDSELKPSISSSKEASSLTINLTKRTITIDEQTFAMSKTPFFYYYWYVKRSIDDLPAYINPSSSKPDIEKGRELAQIMRCFGGHARAINELEQHGLKAKTLDQNRNKIKDEMLGHFGDLAKPYLFQKSRDPKTGRYQHQLDKNIFSIDTTA
;
A
#
# COMPACT_ATOMS: atom_id res chain seq x y z
N MET A 1 16.14 22.08 -3.61
CA MET A 1 16.27 20.66 -4.01
C MET A 1 16.50 20.63 -5.51
N THR A 2 17.61 20.06 -6.00
CA THR A 2 17.84 19.88 -7.44
C THR A 2 17.18 18.58 -7.90
N LEU A 3 16.90 18.46 -9.21
CA LEU A 3 16.35 17.24 -9.83
C LEU A 3 17.20 15.99 -9.49
N PHE A 4 18.52 16.15 -9.36
CA PHE A 4 19.45 15.11 -8.91
C PHE A 4 19.25 14.67 -7.45
N GLY A 5 18.95 15.61 -6.54
CA GLY A 5 18.67 15.26 -5.15
C GLY A 5 17.39 14.46 -4.99
N LEU A 6 16.36 14.80 -5.79
CA LEU A 6 15.08 14.10 -5.76
C LEU A 6 15.17 12.68 -6.36
N THR A 7 15.93 12.49 -7.44
CA THR A 7 16.15 11.17 -8.05
C THR A 7 16.98 10.25 -7.14
N TYR A 8 17.95 10.79 -6.41
CA TYR A 8 18.71 10.03 -5.42
C TYR A 8 17.86 9.58 -4.23
N ILE A 9 17.05 10.49 -3.66
CA ILE A 9 16.14 10.15 -2.55
C ILE A 9 15.14 9.07 -2.99
N TYR A 10 14.68 9.14 -4.24
CA TYR A 10 13.79 8.16 -4.83
C TYR A 10 14.43 6.77 -4.94
N ASP A 11 15.66 6.69 -5.44
CA ASP A 11 16.39 5.41 -5.56
C ASP A 11 16.64 4.76 -4.20
N VAL A 12 16.99 5.57 -3.18
CA VAL A 12 17.14 5.09 -1.80
C VAL A 12 15.82 4.59 -1.23
N ALA A 13 14.71 5.31 -1.43
CA ALA A 13 13.40 4.90 -0.97
C ALA A 13 12.92 3.60 -1.64
N LEU A 14 13.17 3.46 -2.95
CA LEU A 14 12.87 2.26 -3.71
C LEU A 14 13.60 1.04 -3.14
N ASN A 15 14.91 1.16 -2.93
CA ASN A 15 15.72 0.07 -2.37
C ASN A 15 15.31 -0.29 -0.94
N LEU A 16 14.95 0.69 -0.12
CA LEU A 16 14.47 0.44 1.24
C LEU A 16 13.15 -0.34 1.26
N VAL A 17 12.20 0.03 0.40
CA VAL A 17 10.90 -0.65 0.29
C VAL A 17 11.07 -2.08 -0.20
N ILE A 18 11.87 -2.29 -1.26
CA ILE A 18 12.16 -3.63 -1.79
C ILE A 18 12.81 -4.49 -0.70
N ARG A 19 13.78 -3.93 0.05
CA ARG A 19 14.43 -4.64 1.16
C ARG A 19 13.43 -5.05 2.23
N THR A 20 12.53 -4.15 2.65
CA THR A 20 11.51 -4.46 3.66
C THR A 20 10.58 -5.57 3.17
N LEU A 21 10.06 -5.44 1.95
CA LEU A 21 9.19 -6.42 1.33
C LEU A 21 9.85 -7.81 1.27
N LEU A 22 11.07 -7.88 0.74
CA LEU A 22 11.83 -9.12 0.65
C LEU A 22 12.10 -9.70 2.04
N THR A 23 12.48 -8.88 3.02
CA THR A 23 12.75 -9.36 4.39
C THR A 23 11.52 -10.00 5.03
N GLU A 24 10.33 -9.44 4.79
CA GLU A 24 9.08 -9.90 5.41
C GLU A 24 8.57 -11.22 4.81
N HIS A 25 8.51 -11.35 3.48
CA HIS A 25 7.84 -12.49 2.86
C HIS A 25 8.77 -13.54 2.24
N LEU A 26 10.03 -13.19 1.94
CA LEU A 26 10.97 -14.12 1.30
C LEU A 26 11.22 -15.37 2.15
N PRO A 27 11.45 -15.29 3.48
CA PRO A 27 11.72 -16.48 4.28
C PRO A 27 10.55 -17.45 4.30
N SER A 28 9.30 -16.95 4.41
CA SER A 28 8.11 -17.81 4.43
C SER A 28 7.84 -18.43 3.05
N ALA A 29 7.98 -17.65 1.97
CA ALA A 29 7.71 -18.13 0.61
C ALA A 29 8.72 -19.19 0.17
N LEU A 30 9.99 -19.02 0.53
CA LEU A 30 11.05 -19.98 0.23
C LEU A 30 10.97 -21.23 1.11
N ASN A 31 10.68 -21.08 2.40
CA ASN A 31 10.63 -22.21 3.33
C ASN A 31 9.53 -23.21 2.95
N ASP A 32 8.35 -22.73 2.52
CA ASP A 32 7.26 -23.60 2.04
C ASP A 32 7.63 -24.36 0.75
N ALA A 33 8.51 -23.79 -0.09
CA ALA A 33 9.01 -24.43 -1.31
C ALA A 33 10.16 -25.41 -1.05
N LEU A 34 11.02 -25.12 -0.06
CA LEU A 34 12.27 -25.84 0.22
C LEU A 34 12.10 -27.11 1.04
N VAL A 35 11.12 -27.15 1.95
CA VAL A 35 10.86 -28.33 2.79
C VAL A 35 10.54 -29.59 1.96
N ASN A 36 10.23 -29.45 0.66
CA ASN A 36 9.86 -30.55 -0.23
C ASN A 36 10.76 -30.72 -1.47
N SER A 37 11.85 -29.96 -1.63
CA SER A 37 12.66 -29.98 -2.85
C SER A 37 13.94 -30.81 -2.70
N TYR A 38 14.19 -31.72 -3.65
CA TYR A 38 15.37 -32.60 -3.66
C TYR A 38 16.61 -31.96 -4.33
N ASP A 39 16.44 -30.86 -5.08
CA ASP A 39 17.51 -30.12 -5.77
C ASP A 39 17.45 -28.62 -5.42
N ILE A 40 18.42 -28.18 -4.62
CA ILE A 40 18.50 -26.82 -4.09
C ILE A 40 18.82 -25.81 -5.21
N ASN A 41 19.69 -26.15 -6.17
CA ASN A 41 20.12 -25.20 -7.21
C ASN A 41 18.99 -24.91 -8.21
N GLN A 42 18.24 -25.95 -8.59
CA GLN A 42 17.06 -25.77 -9.45
C GLN A 42 16.00 -24.91 -8.76
N LEU A 43 15.88 -25.04 -7.45
CA LEU A 43 14.93 -24.25 -6.67
C LEU A 43 15.38 -22.81 -6.47
N LEU A 44 16.68 -22.56 -6.28
CA LEU A 44 17.23 -21.20 -6.24
C LEU A 44 16.91 -20.48 -7.55
N ALA A 45 17.17 -21.10 -8.71
CA ALA A 45 16.83 -20.53 -10.02
C ALA A 45 15.31 -20.31 -10.22
N TYR A 46 14.47 -21.25 -9.77
CA TYR A 46 13.01 -21.08 -9.79
C TYR A 46 12.56 -19.94 -8.88
N SER A 47 13.20 -19.80 -7.72
CA SER A 47 12.91 -18.75 -6.77
C SER A 47 13.33 -17.37 -7.27
N GLU A 48 14.48 -17.25 -7.95
CA GLU A 48 14.89 -16.01 -8.61
C GLU A 48 13.84 -15.54 -9.62
N SER A 49 13.34 -16.44 -10.47
CA SER A 49 12.24 -16.13 -11.39
C SER A 49 10.94 -15.74 -10.67
N THR A 50 10.65 -16.36 -9.53
CA THR A 50 9.46 -16.09 -8.73
C THR A 50 9.56 -14.73 -8.04
N ILE A 51 10.71 -14.41 -7.46
CA ILE A 51 11.00 -13.14 -6.81
C ILE A 51 11.04 -12.02 -7.85
N LYS A 52 11.60 -12.29 -9.04
CA LYS A 52 11.55 -11.36 -10.18
C LYS A 52 10.12 -10.99 -10.52
N SER A 53 9.27 -12.00 -10.75
CA SER A 53 7.85 -11.79 -11.01
C SER A 53 7.16 -11.08 -9.86
N TRP A 54 7.53 -11.37 -8.60
CA TRP A 54 6.96 -10.71 -7.44
C TRP A 54 7.30 -9.22 -7.41
N ILE A 55 8.57 -8.82 -7.58
CA ILE A 55 9.00 -7.42 -7.61
C ILE A 55 8.41 -6.69 -8.83
N GLU A 56 8.40 -7.31 -10.00
CA GLU A 56 7.76 -6.76 -11.21
C GLU A 56 6.23 -6.61 -11.05
N SER A 57 5.59 -7.42 -10.19
CA SER A 57 4.16 -7.32 -9.88
C SER A 57 3.81 -6.44 -8.68
N ALA A 58 4.80 -6.12 -7.82
CA ALA A 58 4.64 -5.25 -6.64
C ALA A 58 4.20 -3.82 -7.00
N GLN A 59 4.26 -3.51 -8.29
CA GLN A 59 3.74 -2.37 -9.00
C GLN A 59 2.27 -2.01 -8.85
N LEU A 60 1.43 -2.89 -8.30
CA LEU A 60 -0.02 -2.64 -8.23
C LEU A 60 -0.55 -2.51 -6.81
N PHE A 61 0.31 -2.59 -5.79
CA PHE A 61 -0.10 -2.48 -4.39
C PHE A 61 0.77 -1.47 -3.66
N SER A 62 0.33 -0.21 -3.72
CA SER A 62 0.30 0.73 -2.59
C SER A 62 1.52 0.87 -1.65
N LEU A 63 2.73 0.49 -2.04
CA LEU A 63 3.93 0.81 -1.26
C LEU A 63 4.49 2.19 -1.60
N PHE A 64 4.24 2.66 -2.82
CA PHE A 64 4.50 4.02 -3.25
C PHE A 64 3.15 4.71 -3.43
N ASN A 65 2.73 5.46 -2.41
CA ASN A 65 1.58 6.36 -2.49
C ASN A 65 1.93 7.61 -3.32
N LEU A 66 2.60 7.39 -4.45
CA LEU A 66 3.13 8.41 -5.33
C LEU A 66 2.78 7.98 -6.76
N PRO A 67 2.01 8.77 -7.52
CA PRO A 67 1.66 8.49 -8.92
C PRO A 67 2.87 8.55 -9.89
N LEU A 68 4.09 8.39 -9.36
CA LEU A 68 5.35 8.63 -10.06
C LEU A 68 5.90 7.43 -10.84
N ILE A 69 5.49 6.22 -10.50
CA ILE A 69 6.10 5.00 -11.03
C ILE A 69 5.17 4.35 -12.06
N SER A 70 5.62 4.27 -13.31
CA SER A 70 4.86 3.62 -14.39
C SER A 70 5.07 2.11 -14.38
N HIS A 71 6.34 1.69 -14.30
CA HIS A 71 6.72 0.31 -14.09
C HIS A 71 7.97 0.12 -13.19
N ILE A 72 8.19 -1.07 -12.62
CA ILE A 72 9.38 -1.49 -11.87
C ILE A 72 10.01 -2.59 -12.71
N GLU A 73 11.22 -2.36 -13.19
CA GLU A 73 11.98 -3.30 -13.97
C GLU A 73 13.07 -3.92 -13.09
N VAL A 74 13.02 -5.23 -12.96
CA VAL A 74 14.04 -6.01 -12.25
C VAL A 74 15.15 -6.36 -13.22
N LEU A 75 16.29 -5.69 -13.05
CA LEU A 75 17.47 -5.89 -13.88
C LEU A 75 18.18 -7.19 -13.50
N GLU A 76 18.29 -7.48 -12.21
CA GLU A 76 18.99 -8.67 -11.72
C GLU A 76 18.48 -9.07 -10.33
N ILE A 77 18.34 -10.37 -10.09
CA ILE A 77 18.22 -10.97 -8.77
C ILE A 77 19.17 -12.15 -8.75
N SER A 78 19.99 -12.25 -7.71
CA SER A 78 20.85 -13.41 -7.50
C SER A 78 20.69 -13.94 -6.09
N LEU A 79 20.57 -15.26 -5.98
CA LEU A 79 20.45 -15.97 -4.71
C LEU A 79 21.67 -16.89 -4.56
N THR A 80 22.53 -16.60 -3.58
CA THR A 80 23.79 -17.34 -3.38
C THR A 80 23.90 -17.87 -1.95
N SER A 81 24.62 -18.98 -1.77
CA SER A 81 24.95 -19.46 -0.42
C SER A 81 25.92 -18.49 0.25
N ALA A 82 25.70 -18.16 1.52
CA ALA A 82 26.42 -17.08 2.22
C ALA A 82 27.93 -17.29 2.41
N ASN A 83 28.49 -18.44 2.03
CA ASN A 83 29.94 -18.70 2.07
C ASN A 83 30.74 -17.78 1.11
N SER A 84 30.09 -16.97 0.27
CA SER A 84 30.74 -16.16 -0.77
C SER A 84 30.33 -14.67 -0.83
N ALA A 85 29.66 -14.11 0.17
CA ALA A 85 29.05 -12.77 0.02
C ALA A 85 29.43 -11.77 1.13
N ASP A 86 30.44 -10.94 0.89
CA ASP A 86 30.85 -9.82 1.74
C ASP A 86 30.02 -8.52 1.51
N SER A 87 29.06 -8.53 0.58
CA SER A 87 28.27 -7.33 0.22
C SER A 87 26.83 -7.61 -0.21
N ALA A 88 26.17 -8.60 0.38
CA ALA A 88 24.79 -8.95 0.03
C ALA A 88 23.76 -7.92 0.54
N GLY A 89 22.78 -7.56 -0.29
CA GLY A 89 21.66 -6.67 0.05
C GLY A 89 20.75 -7.22 1.15
N LEU A 90 20.58 -8.55 1.21
CA LEU A 90 19.84 -9.25 2.27
C LEU A 90 20.50 -10.58 2.61
N LEU A 91 20.62 -10.87 3.90
CA LEU A 91 21.02 -12.17 4.43
C LEU A 91 19.84 -12.79 5.15
N PHE A 92 19.53 -14.05 4.85
CA PHE A 92 18.49 -14.79 5.53
C PHE A 92 18.92 -16.23 5.80
N LYS A 93 18.30 -16.85 6.82
CA LYS A 93 18.53 -18.24 7.18
C LYS A 93 17.40 -19.11 6.65
N LEU A 94 17.78 -20.26 6.13
CA LEU A 94 16.85 -21.28 5.68
C LEU A 94 17.33 -22.64 6.20
N GLY A 95 16.55 -23.24 7.09
CA GLY A 95 17.00 -24.42 7.83
C GLY A 95 18.26 -24.10 8.64
N ASN A 96 19.33 -24.86 8.41
CA ASN A 96 20.64 -24.67 9.05
C ASN A 96 21.63 -23.87 8.18
N GLU A 97 21.23 -23.44 6.99
CA GLU A 97 22.09 -22.78 6.02
C GLU A 97 21.76 -21.29 5.89
N GLN A 98 22.77 -20.50 5.53
CA GLN A 98 22.64 -19.07 5.30
C GLN A 98 22.69 -18.78 3.80
N TYR A 99 21.80 -17.90 3.37
CA TYR A 99 21.66 -17.47 1.99
C TYR A 99 21.74 -15.95 1.91
N ALA A 100 22.32 -15.50 0.81
CA ALA A 100 22.49 -14.11 0.43
C ALA A 100 21.63 -13.82 -0.80
N MET A 101 20.98 -12.68 -0.80
CA MET A 101 20.22 -12.17 -1.93
C MET A 101 20.73 -10.78 -2.30
N ASP A 102 21.01 -10.62 -3.58
CA ASP A 102 21.26 -9.33 -4.20
C ASP A 102 20.20 -9.03 -5.25
N TRP A 103 19.87 -7.76 -5.40
CA TRP A 103 18.95 -7.29 -6.42
C TRP A 103 19.42 -5.98 -7.03
N LYS A 104 19.10 -5.81 -8.31
CA LYS A 104 19.25 -4.56 -9.03
C LYS A 104 17.92 -4.26 -9.70
N VAL A 105 17.32 -3.14 -9.33
CA VAL A 105 15.98 -2.75 -9.78
C VAL A 105 16.04 -1.31 -10.25
N THR A 106 15.32 -1.02 -11.33
CA THR A 106 15.11 0.35 -11.83
C THR A 106 13.61 0.61 -11.93
N ALA A 107 13.20 1.84 -11.67
CA ALA A 107 11.79 2.24 -11.73
C ALA A 107 11.69 3.49 -12.60
N PRO A 108 11.49 3.34 -13.93
CA PRO A 108 11.37 4.48 -14.83
C PRO A 108 10.24 5.40 -14.40
N ILE A 109 10.63 6.64 -14.12
CA ILE A 109 9.71 7.73 -13.77
C ILE A 109 8.80 7.98 -14.96
N SER A 110 7.48 8.02 -14.73
CA SER A 110 6.54 8.34 -15.82
C SER A 110 6.76 9.75 -16.36
N ASP A 111 6.53 9.98 -17.66
CA ASP A 111 6.72 11.29 -18.29
C ASP A 111 5.95 12.41 -17.57
N LEU A 112 4.74 12.11 -17.11
CA LEU A 112 3.90 13.03 -16.32
C LEU A 112 4.58 13.47 -15.02
N SER A 113 5.31 12.54 -14.41
CA SER A 113 5.96 12.73 -13.11
C SER A 113 7.29 13.44 -13.23
N LEU A 114 8.01 13.21 -14.32
CA LEU A 114 9.17 14.00 -14.69
C LEU A 114 8.77 15.47 -14.91
N VAL A 115 7.65 15.73 -15.58
CA VAL A 115 7.09 17.08 -15.74
C VAL A 115 6.74 17.70 -14.39
N LEU A 116 6.07 16.97 -13.49
CA LEU A 116 5.73 17.46 -12.16
C LEU A 116 6.99 17.83 -11.34
N MET A 117 8.04 17.00 -11.41
CA MET A 117 9.30 17.21 -10.71
C MET A 117 10.05 18.44 -11.23
N ILE A 118 9.98 18.69 -12.53
CA ILE A 118 10.49 19.92 -13.14
C ILE A 118 9.72 21.14 -12.62
N VAL A 119 8.38 21.07 -12.60
CA VAL A 119 7.52 22.16 -12.09
C VAL A 119 7.83 22.47 -10.62
N ILE A 120 7.91 21.46 -9.76
CA ILE A 120 8.24 21.64 -8.33
C ILE A 120 9.63 22.26 -8.18
N SER A 121 10.61 21.83 -8.98
CA SER A 121 11.96 22.39 -8.96
C SER A 121 11.95 23.88 -9.32
N ILE A 122 11.22 24.27 -10.36
CA ILE A 122 11.06 25.68 -10.78
C ILE A 122 10.36 26.51 -9.71
N VAL A 123 9.27 25.99 -9.11
CA VAL A 123 8.54 26.68 -8.04
C VAL A 123 9.43 26.87 -6.81
N SER A 124 10.18 25.85 -6.40
CA SER A 124 11.08 25.92 -5.25
C SER A 124 12.23 26.90 -5.46
N ALA A 125 12.77 26.97 -6.68
CA ALA A 125 13.81 27.93 -7.03
C ALA A 125 13.27 29.37 -7.01
N ASN A 126 12.07 29.60 -7.56
CA ASN A 126 11.40 30.91 -7.50
C ASN A 126 11.07 31.32 -6.06
N PHE A 127 10.61 30.38 -5.24
CA PHE A 127 10.32 30.63 -3.82
C PHE A 127 11.58 31.03 -3.04
N MET A 128 12.70 30.30 -3.23
CA MET A 128 13.99 30.67 -2.63
C MET A 128 14.50 32.02 -3.14
N TYR A 129 14.34 32.31 -4.43
CA TYR A 129 14.68 33.60 -5.01
C TYR A 129 13.87 34.74 -4.35
N CYS A 130 12.57 34.56 -4.14
CA CYS A 130 11.72 35.53 -3.44
C CYS A 130 12.14 35.74 -1.97
N ILE A 131 12.50 34.68 -1.24
CA ILE A 131 13.00 34.79 0.13
C ILE A 131 14.30 35.58 0.18
N VAL A 132 15.26 35.25 -0.70
CA VAL A 132 16.55 35.96 -0.78
C VAL A 132 16.34 37.43 -1.11
N GLN A 133 15.46 37.76 -2.06
CA GLN A 133 15.14 39.15 -2.38
C GLN A 133 14.48 39.90 -1.21
N ARG A 134 13.57 39.27 -0.46
CA ARG A 134 12.99 39.87 0.75
C ARG A 134 14.05 40.17 1.81
N THR A 135 14.99 39.25 2.04
CA THR A 135 16.08 39.46 3.01
C THR A 135 17.10 40.52 2.56
N ALA A 136 17.26 40.74 1.25
CA ALA A 136 18.15 41.77 0.72
C ALA A 136 17.56 43.18 0.84
N SER A 137 16.23 43.33 0.79
CA SER A 137 15.58 44.66 0.84
C SER A 137 15.51 45.28 2.23
N GLU A 138 15.73 44.52 3.31
CA GLU A 138 15.65 45.03 4.69
C GLU A 138 16.95 45.67 5.21
N ARG A 139 18.05 45.65 4.45
CA ARG A 139 19.31 46.32 4.85
C ARG A 139 19.40 47.74 4.30
N LYS A 140 18.77 48.71 4.98
CA LYS A 140 19.20 50.13 4.90
C LYS A 140 20.27 50.42 5.97
N PRO A 141 21.31 51.22 5.66
CA PRO A 141 22.45 51.42 6.55
C PRO A 141 22.15 52.43 7.68
N ALA A 142 22.60 52.09 8.88
CA ALA A 142 22.55 52.93 10.07
C ALA A 142 23.53 54.11 9.97
N GLN A 143 23.04 55.34 10.21
CA GLN A 143 23.87 56.52 10.45
C GLN A 143 24.21 56.68 11.94
N HIS A 144 25.43 57.15 12.19
CA HIS A 144 26.10 57.33 13.48
C HIS A 144 25.58 58.53 14.31
N ARG A 145 25.34 58.27 15.62
CA ARG A 145 25.88 58.92 16.84
C ARG A 145 25.99 60.47 16.93
N ALA A 146 25.35 61.08 17.95
CA ALA A 146 25.99 61.85 19.03
C ALA A 146 24.97 62.38 20.09
N THR A 147 25.45 62.49 21.33
CA THR A 147 24.90 63.00 22.61
C THR A 147 24.42 64.47 22.51
N SER A 148 23.55 65.06 23.34
CA SER A 148 23.44 65.21 24.82
C SER A 148 22.04 65.88 25.07
N ASP A 149 21.31 65.84 26.19
CA ASP A 149 21.56 66.46 27.50
C ASP A 149 20.34 66.16 28.43
N VAL A 150 20.56 66.38 29.73
CA VAL A 150 19.68 66.20 30.90
C VAL A 150 18.62 67.32 31.01
N GLU A 151 17.37 67.02 31.43
CA GLU A 151 16.61 67.69 32.54
C GLU A 151 15.19 67.10 32.75
N TYR A 152 14.76 66.94 34.01
CA TYR A 152 13.39 66.62 34.51
C TYR A 152 12.58 67.93 34.72
N PRO A 153 11.31 67.98 35.23
CA PRO A 153 10.24 66.98 35.41
C PRO A 153 8.85 67.50 34.91
N ASN A 154 7.79 66.66 34.94
CA ASN A 154 6.51 66.96 35.61
C ASN A 154 5.40 65.91 35.34
N GLN A 155 4.83 65.43 36.46
CA GLN A 155 3.53 64.73 36.67
C GLN A 155 2.30 65.61 36.25
N PRO A 156 1.03 65.20 36.48
CA PRO A 156 0.39 63.90 36.76
C PRO A 156 -0.81 63.63 35.79
N SER A 157 -1.51 62.49 35.75
CA SER A 157 -2.70 62.14 36.58
C SER A 157 -3.45 61.03 35.80
N VAL A 158 -3.77 59.83 36.33
CA VAL A 158 -5.05 59.43 37.00
C VAL A 158 -6.25 59.67 36.05
N ILE A 159 -7.16 58.75 35.69
CA ILE A 159 -8.05 57.85 36.47
C ILE A 159 -8.68 56.76 35.53
N PRO A 160 -9.62 55.84 35.94
CA PRO A 160 -9.37 54.40 36.10
C PRO A 160 -10.42 53.51 35.36
N GLY A 161 -10.40 52.19 35.58
CA GLY A 161 -11.53 51.33 35.21
C GLY A 161 -11.30 49.83 35.33
N GLU A 162 -11.31 49.31 36.55
CA GLU A 162 -11.75 47.96 36.97
C GLU A 162 -12.97 47.48 36.16
N SER A 163 -13.12 46.23 35.69
CA SER A 163 -13.27 44.88 36.30
C SER A 163 -14.43 44.27 35.47
N THR A 164 -14.56 42.99 35.12
CA THR A 164 -14.74 41.78 35.93
C THR A 164 -14.99 40.64 34.93
N ALA A 165 -14.68 39.42 35.38
CA ALA A 165 -14.93 38.14 34.74
C ALA A 165 -16.40 37.87 34.34
N THR A 166 -16.61 36.93 33.41
CA THR A 166 -17.67 35.92 33.53
C THR A 166 -17.35 34.69 32.69
N ASP A 167 -17.29 33.57 33.40
CA ASP A 167 -17.26 32.20 32.89
C ASP A 167 -18.50 31.90 32.03
N SER A 168 -18.32 31.12 30.97
CA SER A 168 -19.42 30.34 30.40
C SER A 168 -18.91 28.97 29.96
N GLU A 169 -19.18 28.03 30.84
CA GLU A 169 -19.02 26.59 30.74
C GLU A 169 -20.02 26.05 29.71
N LEU A 170 -19.54 25.48 28.60
CA LEU A 170 -20.37 24.75 27.65
C LEU A 170 -19.85 23.31 27.49
N LYS A 171 -20.61 22.37 28.06
CA LYS A 171 -20.50 20.93 27.84
C LYS A 171 -20.55 20.60 26.34
N PRO A 172 -19.63 19.79 25.80
CA PRO A 172 -19.88 19.09 24.55
C PRO A 172 -20.71 17.82 24.84
N SER A 173 -21.94 17.85 24.35
CA SER A 173 -22.78 16.67 24.13
C SER A 173 -22.04 15.68 23.24
N ILE A 174 -21.78 14.49 23.75
CA ILE A 174 -21.32 13.34 22.97
C ILE A 174 -22.49 12.91 22.06
N SER A 175 -22.57 13.48 20.86
CA SER A 175 -23.28 12.84 19.77
C SER A 175 -22.41 11.68 19.32
N SER A 176 -22.79 10.45 19.68
CA SER A 176 -22.21 9.24 19.09
C SER A 176 -22.57 9.22 17.60
N SER A 177 -21.73 9.85 16.79
CA SER A 177 -21.61 9.56 15.37
C SER A 177 -21.25 8.09 15.27
N LYS A 178 -22.24 7.27 14.97
CA LYS A 178 -22.05 5.87 14.59
C LYS A 178 -21.31 5.91 13.27
N GLU A 179 -19.98 5.98 13.32
CA GLU A 179 -19.14 5.87 12.14
C GLU A 179 -19.55 4.61 11.40
N ALA A 180 -19.72 4.73 10.08
CA ALA A 180 -20.08 3.58 9.26
C ALA A 180 -18.98 2.52 9.43
N SER A 181 -19.32 1.41 10.08
CA SER A 181 -18.42 0.28 10.26
C SER A 181 -17.79 -0.07 8.92
N SER A 182 -16.45 0.02 8.85
CA SER A 182 -15.70 -0.41 7.67
C SER A 182 -15.12 -1.80 7.93
N LEU A 183 -15.00 -2.60 6.87
CA LEU A 183 -14.32 -3.88 6.93
C LEU A 183 -12.87 -3.70 6.49
N THR A 184 -11.95 -4.06 7.37
CA THR A 184 -10.51 -4.04 7.09
C THR A 184 -10.04 -5.43 6.69
N ILE A 185 -9.32 -5.54 5.58
CA ILE A 185 -8.61 -6.76 5.19
C ILE A 185 -7.13 -6.60 5.51
N ASN A 186 -6.58 -7.47 6.37
CA ASN A 186 -5.15 -7.58 6.58
C ASN A 186 -4.60 -8.76 5.76
N LEU A 187 -3.79 -8.46 4.75
CA LEU A 187 -3.27 -9.45 3.80
C LEU A 187 -2.18 -10.34 4.39
N THR A 188 -1.30 -9.76 5.20
CA THR A 188 -0.18 -10.49 5.84
C THR A 188 -0.69 -11.52 6.83
N LYS A 189 -1.63 -11.11 7.70
CA LYS A 189 -2.24 -11.97 8.72
C LYS A 189 -3.36 -12.85 8.15
N ARG A 190 -3.85 -12.55 6.94
CA ARG A 190 -5.00 -13.18 6.29
C ARG A 190 -6.24 -13.15 7.16
N THR A 191 -6.52 -11.96 7.67
CA THR A 191 -7.65 -11.72 8.56
C THR A 191 -8.56 -10.63 8.01
N ILE A 192 -9.83 -10.74 8.36
CA ILE A 192 -10.88 -9.76 8.10
C ILE A 192 -11.31 -9.21 9.45
N THR A 193 -11.42 -7.89 9.56
CA THR A 193 -11.87 -7.22 10.77
C THR A 193 -13.08 -6.35 10.47
N ILE A 194 -14.16 -6.54 11.24
CA ILE A 194 -15.34 -5.66 11.25
C ILE A 194 -15.49 -5.15 12.68
N ASP A 195 -15.45 -3.83 12.85
CA ASP A 195 -15.36 -3.17 14.15
C ASP A 195 -14.16 -3.72 14.95
N GLU A 196 -14.39 -4.41 16.07
CA GLU A 196 -13.34 -5.01 16.92
C GLU A 196 -13.20 -6.53 16.73
N GLN A 197 -14.02 -7.13 15.86
CA GLN A 197 -14.03 -8.58 15.65
C GLN A 197 -13.11 -8.97 14.49
N THR A 198 -12.18 -9.88 14.73
CA THR A 198 -11.21 -10.34 13.74
C THR A 198 -11.39 -11.83 13.44
N PHE A 199 -11.43 -12.16 12.15
CA PHE A 199 -11.70 -13.49 11.63
C PHE A 199 -10.63 -13.93 10.63
N ALA A 200 -10.11 -15.14 10.79
CA ALA A 200 -9.26 -15.79 9.80
C ALA A 200 -10.08 -16.77 8.95
N MET A 201 -10.37 -16.37 7.71
CA MET A 201 -11.09 -17.21 6.73
C MET A 201 -10.15 -18.26 6.13
N SER A 202 -10.71 -19.34 5.58
CA SER A 202 -9.94 -20.27 4.77
C SER A 202 -9.23 -19.58 3.58
N LYS A 203 -7.99 -20.02 3.28
CA LYS A 203 -7.05 -19.32 2.38
C LYS A 203 -7.65 -18.97 1.01
N THR A 204 -8.23 -19.94 0.31
CA THR A 204 -8.72 -19.71 -1.06
C THR A 204 -9.91 -18.75 -1.07
N PRO A 205 -10.99 -18.95 -0.30
CA PRO A 205 -12.05 -17.97 -0.11
C PRO A 205 -11.57 -16.57 0.27
N PHE A 206 -10.59 -16.46 1.17
CA PHE A 206 -10.00 -15.18 1.57
C PHE A 206 -9.46 -14.40 0.37
N PHE A 207 -8.64 -15.03 -0.48
CA PHE A 207 -8.06 -14.34 -1.64
C PHE A 207 -9.09 -14.01 -2.73
N TYR A 208 -10.09 -14.87 -2.91
CA TYR A 208 -11.21 -14.55 -3.79
C TYR A 208 -12.00 -13.33 -3.27
N TYR A 209 -12.25 -13.27 -1.96
CA TYR A 209 -12.96 -12.15 -1.34
C TYR A 209 -12.16 -10.85 -1.47
N TYR A 210 -10.88 -10.89 -1.12
CA TYR A 210 -9.97 -9.76 -1.28
C TYR A 210 -9.92 -9.25 -2.73
N TRP A 211 -9.88 -10.13 -3.72
CA TRP A 211 -9.91 -9.74 -5.12
C TRP A 211 -11.16 -8.94 -5.46
N TYR A 212 -12.33 -9.31 -4.93
CA TYR A 212 -13.54 -8.52 -5.08
C TYR A 212 -13.52 -7.20 -4.32
N VAL A 213 -12.93 -7.16 -3.13
CA VAL A 213 -12.77 -5.93 -2.35
C VAL A 213 -11.90 -4.94 -3.12
N LYS A 214 -10.76 -5.39 -3.67
CA LYS A 214 -9.92 -4.58 -4.55
C LYS A 214 -10.72 -3.99 -5.71
N ARG A 215 -11.50 -4.83 -6.41
CA ARG A 215 -12.36 -4.35 -7.51
C ARG A 215 -13.36 -3.29 -7.05
N SER A 216 -13.89 -3.39 -5.84
CA SER A 216 -14.82 -2.39 -5.29
C SER A 216 -14.12 -1.07 -4.98
N ILE A 217 -12.92 -1.13 -4.38
CA ILE A 217 -12.09 0.05 -4.07
C ILE A 217 -11.65 0.75 -5.36
N ASP A 218 -11.25 -0.02 -6.38
CA ASP A 218 -10.83 0.48 -7.69
C ASP A 218 -12.00 0.96 -8.56
N ASP A 219 -13.21 1.04 -8.00
CA ASP A 219 -14.46 1.45 -8.66
C ASP A 219 -14.78 0.67 -9.96
N LEU A 220 -14.37 -0.59 -10.02
CA LEU A 220 -14.56 -1.43 -11.20
C LEU A 220 -16.01 -1.95 -11.30
N PRO A 221 -16.53 -2.17 -12.53
CA PRO A 221 -17.87 -2.71 -12.70
C PRO A 221 -17.98 -4.13 -12.15
N ALA A 222 -19.23 -4.52 -11.85
CA ALA A 222 -19.59 -5.86 -11.42
C ALA A 222 -18.95 -6.92 -12.33
N TYR A 223 -18.33 -7.93 -11.71
CA TYR A 223 -17.68 -8.98 -12.46
C TYR A 223 -18.71 -9.99 -12.97
N ILE A 224 -18.84 -10.09 -14.29
CA ILE A 224 -19.72 -11.05 -14.97
C ILE A 224 -19.06 -12.42 -14.96
N ASN A 225 -19.77 -13.45 -14.53
CA ASN A 225 -19.25 -14.82 -14.57
C ASN A 225 -18.82 -15.20 -16.01
N PRO A 226 -17.65 -15.82 -16.18
CA PRO A 226 -17.22 -16.36 -17.48
C PRO A 226 -18.23 -17.41 -17.96
N SER A 227 -18.26 -17.68 -19.27
CA SER A 227 -19.09 -18.79 -19.75
C SER A 227 -18.51 -20.12 -19.28
N SER A 228 -19.34 -21.15 -19.20
CA SER A 228 -18.88 -22.50 -18.83
C SER A 228 -17.84 -23.05 -19.81
N SER A 229 -17.93 -22.65 -21.08
CA SER A 229 -17.02 -23.05 -22.16
C SER A 229 -15.77 -22.19 -22.29
N LYS A 230 -15.76 -20.99 -21.70
CA LYS A 230 -14.66 -20.02 -21.84
C LYS A 230 -14.32 -19.41 -20.49
N PRO A 231 -13.42 -20.06 -19.72
CA PRO A 231 -12.85 -19.51 -18.50
C PRO A 231 -12.12 -18.18 -18.78
N ASP A 232 -12.04 -17.34 -17.76
CA ASP A 232 -11.31 -16.08 -17.81
C ASP A 232 -9.84 -16.30 -17.40
N ILE A 233 -8.98 -16.43 -18.40
CA ILE A 233 -7.55 -16.70 -18.20
C ILE A 233 -6.84 -15.50 -17.58
N GLU A 234 -7.18 -14.29 -18.01
CA GLU A 234 -6.52 -13.06 -17.56
C GLU A 234 -6.79 -12.85 -16.07
N LYS A 235 -8.06 -12.89 -15.66
CA LYS A 235 -8.42 -12.72 -14.25
C LYS A 235 -8.04 -13.93 -13.40
N GLY A 236 -7.92 -15.11 -14.00
CA GLY A 236 -7.30 -16.28 -13.38
C GLY A 236 -5.85 -16.02 -12.97
N ARG A 237 -5.03 -15.52 -13.89
CA ARG A 237 -3.62 -15.19 -13.62
C ARG A 237 -3.48 -14.06 -12.61
N GLU A 238 -4.32 -13.03 -12.71
CA GLU A 238 -4.36 -11.92 -11.74
C GLU A 238 -4.58 -12.44 -10.31
N LEU A 239 -5.58 -13.31 -10.12
CA LEU A 239 -5.87 -13.90 -8.81
C LEU A 239 -4.79 -14.89 -8.36
N ALA A 240 -4.24 -15.69 -9.27
CA ALA A 240 -3.13 -16.60 -8.97
C ALA A 240 -1.91 -15.83 -8.45
N GLN A 241 -1.62 -14.67 -9.04
CA GLN A 241 -0.52 -13.81 -8.59
C GLN A 241 -0.77 -13.27 -7.18
N ILE A 242 -1.97 -12.76 -6.91
CA ILE A 242 -2.35 -12.32 -5.56
C ILE A 242 -2.15 -13.46 -4.55
N MET A 243 -2.65 -14.65 -4.87
CA MET A 243 -2.52 -15.82 -4.00
C MET A 243 -1.05 -16.20 -3.80
N ARG A 244 -0.21 -16.11 -4.83
CA ARG A 244 1.23 -16.40 -4.73
C ARG A 244 1.92 -15.41 -3.78
N CYS A 245 1.67 -14.12 -3.93
CA CYS A 245 2.33 -13.07 -3.14
C CYS A 245 2.03 -13.17 -1.64
N PHE A 246 0.84 -13.62 -1.26
CA PHE A 246 0.36 -13.57 0.13
C PHE A 246 0.17 -14.96 0.79
N GLY A 247 0.76 -16.03 0.20
CA GLY A 247 0.79 -17.37 0.83
C GLY A 247 -0.49 -18.20 0.66
N GLY A 248 -1.09 -18.12 -0.53
CA GLY A 248 -2.24 -18.90 -0.98
C GLY A 248 -1.96 -20.39 -1.21
N HIS A 249 -3.01 -21.14 -1.49
CA HIS A 249 -2.91 -22.59 -1.64
C HIS A 249 -2.34 -22.98 -3.02
N ALA A 250 -1.19 -23.68 -3.06
CA ALA A 250 -0.47 -24.04 -4.29
C ALA A 250 -1.37 -24.70 -5.36
N ARG A 251 -2.23 -25.64 -4.96
CA ARG A 251 -3.19 -26.27 -5.89
C ARG A 251 -4.15 -25.26 -6.55
N ALA A 252 -4.65 -24.28 -5.81
CA ALA A 252 -5.58 -23.29 -6.34
C ALA A 252 -4.87 -22.32 -7.30
N ILE A 253 -3.62 -21.95 -6.98
CA ILE A 253 -2.75 -21.16 -7.87
C ILE A 253 -2.57 -21.89 -9.20
N ASN A 254 -2.14 -23.16 -9.17
CA ASN A 254 -1.93 -23.95 -10.38
C ASN A 254 -3.23 -24.10 -11.21
N GLU A 255 -4.37 -24.31 -10.56
CA GLU A 255 -5.65 -24.41 -11.26
C GLU A 255 -6.01 -23.10 -11.98
N LEU A 256 -5.80 -21.95 -11.32
CA LEU A 256 -6.05 -20.63 -11.89
C LEU A 256 -5.13 -20.33 -13.07
N GLU A 257 -3.86 -20.72 -13.01
CA GLU A 257 -2.90 -20.47 -14.08
C GLU A 257 -3.12 -21.35 -15.31
N GLN A 258 -3.44 -22.63 -15.09
CA GLN A 258 -3.62 -23.60 -16.17
C GLN A 258 -4.99 -23.45 -16.83
N HIS A 259 -6.02 -23.10 -16.07
CA HIS A 259 -7.41 -23.19 -16.54
C HIS A 259 -8.21 -21.90 -16.39
N GLY A 260 -7.65 -20.85 -15.79
CA GLY A 260 -8.32 -19.58 -15.57
C GLY A 260 -9.44 -19.64 -14.53
N LEU A 261 -10.11 -18.50 -14.36
CA LEU A 261 -11.31 -18.40 -13.53
C LEU A 261 -12.52 -19.04 -14.22
N LYS A 262 -13.17 -19.97 -13.50
CA LYS A 262 -14.37 -20.68 -13.95
C LYS A 262 -15.58 -20.21 -13.15
N ALA A 263 -16.75 -20.16 -13.80
CA ALA A 263 -18.00 -19.77 -13.13
C ALA A 263 -18.31 -20.64 -11.91
N LYS A 264 -18.14 -21.97 -12.03
CA LYS A 264 -18.40 -22.91 -10.94
C LYS A 264 -17.49 -22.65 -9.72
N THR A 265 -16.20 -22.45 -9.96
CA THR A 265 -15.22 -22.19 -8.89
C THR A 265 -15.50 -20.85 -8.20
N LEU A 266 -15.90 -19.82 -8.96
CA LEU A 266 -16.34 -18.54 -8.40
C LEU A 266 -17.56 -18.71 -7.50
N ASP A 267 -18.59 -19.42 -7.96
CA ASP A 267 -19.83 -19.63 -7.20
C ASP A 267 -19.56 -20.43 -5.91
N GLN A 268 -18.70 -21.45 -5.98
CA GLN A 268 -18.27 -22.22 -4.80
C GLN A 268 -17.55 -21.35 -3.76
N ASN A 269 -16.59 -20.52 -4.20
CA ASN A 269 -15.87 -19.63 -3.29
C ASN A 269 -16.79 -18.56 -2.70
N ARG A 270 -17.70 -17.96 -3.49
CA ARG A 270 -18.66 -16.97 -2.97
C ARG A 270 -19.59 -17.54 -1.91
N ASN A 271 -20.09 -18.76 -2.11
CA ASN A 271 -20.90 -19.44 -1.11
C ASN A 271 -20.08 -19.70 0.16
N LYS A 272 -18.84 -20.19 0.00
CA LYS A 272 -17.95 -20.44 1.13
C LYS A 272 -17.62 -19.16 1.91
N ILE A 273 -17.36 -18.05 1.22
CA ILE A 273 -17.18 -16.72 1.82
C ILE A 273 -18.43 -16.33 2.61
N LYS A 274 -19.60 -16.43 1.99
CA LYS A 274 -20.87 -16.10 2.66
C LYS A 274 -21.08 -16.92 3.93
N ASP A 275 -20.86 -18.23 3.85
CA ASP A 275 -21.05 -19.15 4.97
C ASP A 275 -20.06 -18.86 6.11
N GLU A 276 -18.79 -18.63 5.80
CA GLU A 276 -17.77 -18.29 6.81
C GLU A 276 -18.01 -16.91 7.44
N MET A 277 -18.35 -15.89 6.63
CA MET A 277 -18.65 -14.54 7.10
C MET A 277 -19.88 -14.51 8.01
N LEU A 278 -20.98 -15.15 7.59
CA LEU A 278 -22.19 -15.25 8.41
C LEU A 278 -21.97 -16.14 9.64
N GLY A 279 -21.17 -17.20 9.52
CA GLY A 279 -20.84 -18.08 10.63
C GLY A 279 -20.05 -17.38 11.74
N HIS A 280 -19.20 -16.41 11.40
CA HIS A 280 -18.40 -15.68 12.38
C HIS A 280 -19.05 -14.37 12.83
N PHE A 281 -19.42 -13.49 11.90
CA PHE A 281 -19.91 -12.15 12.21
C PHE A 281 -21.45 -12.06 12.31
N GLY A 282 -22.17 -13.13 11.96
CA GLY A 282 -23.63 -13.14 11.95
C GLY A 282 -24.20 -12.03 11.07
N ASP A 283 -25.12 -11.26 11.63
CA ASP A 283 -25.81 -10.19 10.91
C ASP A 283 -24.89 -9.01 10.54
N LEU A 284 -23.77 -8.82 11.26
CA LEU A 284 -22.80 -7.78 10.95
C LEU A 284 -22.11 -8.00 9.61
N ALA A 285 -22.05 -9.25 9.11
CA ALA A 285 -21.47 -9.52 7.80
C ALA A 285 -22.33 -9.04 6.63
N LYS A 286 -23.65 -8.85 6.81
CA LYS A 286 -24.60 -8.63 5.70
C LYS A 286 -24.20 -7.50 4.73
N PRO A 287 -23.75 -6.32 5.18
CA PRO A 287 -23.33 -5.23 4.28
C PRO A 287 -22.11 -5.57 3.44
N TYR A 288 -21.29 -6.53 3.88
CA TYR A 288 -20.03 -6.90 3.26
C TYR A 288 -20.15 -8.15 2.36
N LEU A 289 -21.38 -8.63 2.11
CA LEU A 289 -21.63 -9.78 1.24
C LEU A 289 -21.87 -9.38 -0.22
N PHE A 290 -21.75 -10.36 -1.11
CA PHE A 290 -21.95 -10.16 -2.54
C PHE A 290 -23.37 -9.74 -2.91
N GLN A 291 -23.46 -8.66 -3.68
CA GLN A 291 -24.65 -8.30 -4.42
C GLN A 291 -24.67 -9.06 -5.74
N LYS A 292 -25.79 -9.73 -6.03
CA LYS A 292 -25.97 -10.57 -7.20
C LYS A 292 -26.99 -9.93 -8.15
N SER A 293 -26.62 -9.78 -9.40
CA SER A 293 -27.53 -9.34 -10.48
C SER A 293 -27.30 -10.17 -11.74
N ARG A 294 -28.17 -9.98 -12.76
CA ARG A 294 -27.96 -10.55 -14.10
C ARG A 294 -27.54 -9.47 -15.06
N ASP A 295 -26.52 -9.76 -15.84
CA ASP A 295 -26.10 -8.90 -16.95
C ASP A 295 -27.18 -8.91 -18.05
N PRO A 296 -27.72 -7.74 -18.45
CA PRO A 296 -28.78 -7.67 -19.45
C PRO A 296 -28.34 -8.12 -20.85
N LYS A 297 -27.03 -8.04 -21.16
CA LYS A 297 -26.52 -8.38 -22.49
C LYS A 297 -26.33 -9.88 -22.68
N THR A 298 -25.77 -10.55 -21.68
CA THR A 298 -25.39 -11.97 -21.78
C THR A 298 -26.27 -12.90 -20.94
N GLY A 299 -27.15 -12.35 -20.09
CA GLY A 299 -28.03 -13.11 -19.19
C GLY A 299 -27.29 -13.82 -18.04
N ARG A 300 -25.96 -13.69 -17.97
CA ARG A 300 -25.09 -14.33 -16.97
C ARG A 300 -25.15 -13.56 -15.65
N TYR A 301 -24.90 -14.27 -14.55
CA TYR A 301 -24.80 -13.62 -13.25
C TYR A 301 -23.55 -12.76 -13.15
N GLN A 302 -23.70 -11.60 -12.52
CA GLN A 302 -22.61 -10.70 -12.15
C GLN A 302 -22.67 -10.42 -10.66
N HIS A 303 -21.49 -10.24 -10.07
CA HIS A 303 -21.35 -10.03 -8.62
C HIS A 303 -20.44 -8.83 -8.34
N GLN A 304 -20.81 -8.07 -7.32
CA GLN A 304 -20.04 -6.95 -6.79
C GLN A 304 -20.17 -6.91 -5.27
N LEU A 305 -19.27 -6.16 -4.63
CA LEU A 305 -19.41 -5.77 -3.24
C LEU A 305 -19.80 -4.29 -3.18
N ASP A 306 -20.30 -3.83 -2.04
CA ASP A 306 -20.62 -2.42 -1.84
C ASP A 306 -19.36 -1.55 -1.88
N LYS A 307 -19.51 -0.31 -2.33
CA LYS A 307 -18.40 0.64 -2.46
C LYS A 307 -18.16 1.37 -1.13
N ASN A 308 -16.92 1.81 -0.91
CA ASN A 308 -16.53 2.70 0.20
C ASN A 308 -16.75 2.17 1.62
N ILE A 309 -16.90 0.86 1.80
CA ILE A 309 -17.02 0.22 3.12
C ILE A 309 -15.83 -0.68 3.45
N PHE A 310 -14.77 -0.61 2.64
CA PHE A 310 -13.61 -1.47 2.74
C PHE A 310 -12.31 -0.68 2.87
N SER A 311 -11.40 -1.19 3.68
CA SER A 311 -10.03 -0.74 3.79
C SER A 311 -9.08 -1.94 3.66
N ILE A 312 -7.89 -1.69 3.12
CA ILE A 312 -6.84 -2.71 3.03
C ILE A 312 -5.72 -2.26 3.95
N ASP A 313 -5.38 -3.13 4.89
CA ASP A 313 -4.24 -2.97 5.76
C ASP A 313 -3.09 -3.86 5.27
N THR A 314 -2.00 -3.21 4.90
CA THR A 314 -0.74 -3.85 4.50
C THR A 314 0.34 -3.72 5.57
N THR A 315 -0.01 -3.24 6.77
CA THR A 315 0.95 -3.11 7.87
C THR A 315 1.13 -4.44 8.61
N ALA A 316 2.40 -4.77 8.88
CA ALA A 316 2.83 -5.95 9.62
C ALA A 316 2.64 -5.76 11.14
#